data_AF-A0A9D6F9J8-F1
#
_entry.id   AF-A0A9D6F9J8-F1
#
_cell.length_a   1.000
_cell.length_b   1.000
_cell.length_c   1.000
_cell.angle_alpha   90.00
_cell.angle_beta   90.00
_cell.angle_gamma   90.00
#
_symmetry.space_group_name_H-M   'P 1'
#
loop_
_entity.id
_entity.type
_entity.pdbx_description
1 polymer ?
#
loop_
_entity_poly.entity_id
_entity_poly.type
_entity_poly.pdbx_seq_one_letter_code
_entity_poly.pdbx_strand_id
1 'polypeptide(L)'
;MRTHNFRKQILSFIVFAGILLGSQPAHALPQFLMRFSQDPFSRPEFRGQCSTCHINPNGGGPRNPFGTAFEANDHVITPEFRAAWPDHFLPSAAAAPLASSVGEVKATFLASETETILEISGEYFRLNGKQAKLEKLDSQQAAQLISAPPAAAGMPEEPRLPLREQPTVDHYLVTLPTTLPYGRGACSRR
;
A
#
# COMPACT_ATOMS: atom_id res chain seq x y z
N MET A 1 -43.63 5.82 -52.64
CA MET A 1 -43.85 4.91 -51.48
C MET A 1 -42.58 4.22 -50.94
N ARG A 2 -41.35 4.76 -51.13
CA ARG A 2 -40.09 4.07 -50.74
C ARG A 2 -39.29 4.76 -49.62
N THR A 3 -39.64 5.99 -49.25
CA THR A 3 -38.89 6.82 -48.29
C THR A 3 -39.25 6.58 -46.82
N HIS A 4 -40.39 5.95 -46.54
CA HIS A 4 -40.89 5.77 -45.18
C HIS A 4 -40.22 4.61 -44.42
N ASN A 5 -39.68 3.63 -45.14
CA ASN A 5 -39.01 2.46 -44.56
C ASN A 5 -37.54 2.74 -44.21
N PHE A 6 -36.88 3.62 -44.96
CA PHE A 6 -35.46 3.96 -44.74
C PHE A 6 -35.24 4.72 -43.42
N ARG A 7 -36.15 5.66 -43.10
CA ARG A 7 -36.11 6.40 -41.81
C ARG A 7 -36.29 5.50 -40.59
N LYS A 8 -37.15 4.48 -40.68
CA LYS A 8 -37.37 3.52 -39.57
C LYS A 8 -36.15 2.63 -39.33
N GLN A 9 -35.47 2.21 -40.40
CA GLN A 9 -34.25 1.39 -40.29
C GLN A 9 -33.09 2.16 -39.67
N ILE A 10 -32.89 3.43 -40.04
CA ILE A 10 -31.86 4.29 -39.43
C ILE A 10 -32.13 4.50 -37.94
N LEU A 11 -33.39 4.77 -37.57
CA LEU A 11 -33.75 4.96 -36.17
C LEU A 11 -33.50 3.69 -35.33
N SER A 12 -33.87 2.50 -35.85
CA SER A 12 -33.56 1.23 -35.17
C SER A 12 -32.06 0.97 -35.04
N PHE A 13 -31.26 1.29 -36.07
CA PHE A 13 -29.80 1.15 -35.99
C PHE A 13 -29.18 2.07 -34.94
N ILE A 14 -29.64 3.32 -34.83
CA ILE A 14 -29.15 4.28 -33.84
C ILE A 14 -29.54 3.83 -32.42
N VAL A 15 -30.77 3.34 -32.21
CA VAL A 15 -31.21 2.81 -30.92
C VAL A 15 -30.40 1.56 -30.54
N PHE A 16 -30.16 0.65 -31.48
CA PHE A 16 -29.40 -0.58 -31.22
C PHE A 16 -27.92 -0.28 -30.93
N ALA A 17 -27.30 0.65 -31.67
CA ALA A 17 -25.95 1.11 -31.39
C ALA A 17 -25.86 1.82 -30.02
N GLY A 18 -26.84 2.64 -29.64
CA GLY A 18 -26.89 3.28 -28.33
C GLY A 18 -26.92 2.30 -27.16
N ILE A 19 -27.62 1.17 -27.30
CA ILE A 19 -27.67 0.11 -26.28
C ILE A 19 -26.31 -0.59 -26.14
N LEU A 20 -25.61 -0.84 -27.24
CA LEU A 20 -24.29 -1.50 -27.22
C LEU A 20 -23.18 -0.62 -26.65
N LEU A 21 -23.23 0.71 -26.86
CA LEU A 21 -22.24 1.64 -26.30
C LEU A 21 -22.46 1.96 -24.81
N GLY A 22 -23.63 1.64 -24.24
CA GLY A 22 -23.95 1.89 -22.82
C GLY A 22 -23.52 0.77 -21.85
N SER A 23 -23.02 -0.36 -22.36
CA SER A 23 -22.65 -1.51 -21.54
C SER A 23 -21.23 -1.35 -20.95
N GLN A 24 -21.05 -0.37 -20.06
CA GLN A 24 -19.86 -0.34 -19.22
C GLN A 24 -19.89 -1.59 -18.31
N PRO A 25 -18.79 -2.37 -18.20
CA PRO A 25 -18.75 -3.44 -17.22
C PRO A 25 -18.82 -2.82 -15.83
N ALA A 26 -19.96 -3.01 -15.15
CA ALA A 26 -20.12 -2.67 -13.76
C ALA A 26 -19.27 -3.65 -12.92
N HIS A 27 -17.95 -3.43 -12.89
CA HIS A 27 -17.08 -4.00 -11.88
C HIS A 27 -17.37 -3.30 -10.57
N ALA A 28 -18.54 -3.60 -9.99
CA ALA A 28 -18.86 -3.25 -8.63
C ALA A 28 -18.03 -4.16 -7.71
N LEU A 29 -16.72 -3.94 -7.65
CA LEU A 29 -15.93 -4.40 -6.51
C LEU A 29 -16.35 -3.50 -5.35
N PRO A 30 -17.14 -4.01 -4.39
CA PRO A 30 -17.57 -3.19 -3.28
C PRO A 30 -16.32 -2.78 -2.51
N GLN A 31 -16.19 -1.50 -2.15
CA GLN A 31 -15.10 -0.96 -1.32
C GLN A 31 -14.73 -1.85 -0.12
N PHE A 32 -15.69 -2.58 0.42
CA PHE A 32 -15.53 -3.51 1.54
C PHE A 32 -14.81 -4.82 1.14
N LEU A 33 -15.06 -5.35 -0.05
CA LEU A 33 -14.31 -6.50 -0.57
C LEU A 33 -12.84 -6.13 -0.83
N MET A 34 -12.60 -4.90 -1.30
CA MET A 34 -11.25 -4.38 -1.45
C MET A 34 -10.52 -4.30 -0.10
N ARG A 35 -11.19 -3.79 0.94
CA ARG A 35 -10.61 -3.73 2.28
C ARG A 35 -10.23 -5.12 2.80
N PHE A 36 -11.09 -6.12 2.65
CA PHE A 36 -10.74 -7.51 2.97
C PHE A 36 -9.55 -7.99 2.15
N SER A 37 -9.57 -7.78 0.84
CA SER A 37 -8.53 -8.27 -0.07
C SER A 37 -7.16 -7.62 0.17
N GLN A 38 -7.13 -6.42 0.75
CA GLN A 38 -5.92 -5.66 1.06
C GLN A 38 -5.36 -5.94 2.46
N ASP A 39 -6.10 -6.59 3.37
CA ASP A 39 -5.57 -6.92 4.69
C ASP A 39 -4.44 -7.98 4.55
N PRO A 40 -3.25 -7.74 5.16
CA PRO A 40 -2.09 -8.64 5.03
C PRO A 40 -2.33 -10.07 5.56
N PHE A 41 -3.29 -10.23 6.46
CA PHE A 41 -3.64 -11.50 7.06
C PHE A 41 -4.75 -12.20 6.28
N SER A 42 -5.50 -11.51 5.41
CA SER A 42 -6.54 -12.16 4.61
C SER A 42 -5.97 -13.26 3.75
N ARG A 43 -6.60 -14.43 3.80
CA ARG A 43 -6.21 -15.59 3.01
C ARG A 43 -6.35 -15.33 1.50
N PRO A 44 -5.31 -15.56 0.68
CA PRO A 44 -5.33 -15.31 -0.76
C PRO A 44 -6.51 -15.99 -1.48
N GLU A 45 -6.89 -17.18 -1.03
CA GLU A 45 -7.99 -17.99 -1.57
C GLU A 45 -9.38 -17.35 -1.45
N PHE A 46 -9.55 -16.28 -0.65
CA PHE A 46 -10.83 -15.56 -0.50
C PHE A 46 -10.78 -14.13 -1.04
N ARG A 47 -9.62 -13.66 -1.50
CA ARG A 47 -9.47 -12.27 -1.99
C ARG A 47 -10.19 -12.10 -3.32
N GLY A 48 -10.88 -10.98 -3.48
CA GLY A 48 -11.61 -10.64 -4.71
C GLY A 48 -12.83 -11.53 -5.01
N GLN A 49 -13.23 -12.42 -4.10
CA GLN A 49 -14.36 -13.31 -4.31
C GLN A 49 -15.63 -12.79 -3.61
N CYS A 50 -16.72 -12.67 -4.36
CA CYS A 50 -18.01 -12.26 -3.79
C CYS A 50 -18.57 -13.31 -2.81
N SER A 51 -18.27 -14.59 -3.02
CA SER A 51 -18.61 -15.70 -2.11
C SER A 51 -17.99 -15.55 -0.71
N THR A 52 -16.98 -14.71 -0.54
CA THR A 52 -16.40 -14.40 0.76
C THR A 52 -17.41 -13.70 1.67
N CYS A 53 -18.25 -12.82 1.12
CA CYS A 53 -19.24 -12.07 1.91
C CYS A 53 -20.69 -12.52 1.64
N HIS A 54 -20.97 -13.12 0.47
CA HIS A 54 -22.32 -13.48 0.04
C HIS A 54 -22.50 -14.99 -0.09
N ILE A 55 -23.75 -15.44 0.07
CA ILE A 55 -24.12 -16.84 -0.23
C ILE A 55 -24.04 -17.09 -1.74
N ASN A 56 -24.44 -16.11 -2.56
CA ASN A 56 -24.32 -16.19 -4.01
C ASN A 56 -22.86 -15.87 -4.43
N PRO A 57 -22.16 -16.78 -5.15
CA PRO A 57 -20.79 -16.54 -5.60
C PRO A 57 -20.67 -15.41 -6.63
N ASN A 58 -21.76 -15.04 -7.31
CA ASN A 58 -21.78 -13.89 -8.20
C ASN A 58 -21.97 -12.56 -7.45
N GLY A 59 -22.09 -12.59 -6.12
CA GLY A 59 -22.41 -11.44 -5.28
C GLY A 59 -23.91 -11.12 -5.24
N GLY A 60 -24.24 -10.08 -4.49
CA GLY A 60 -25.62 -9.68 -4.23
C GLY A 60 -26.39 -10.72 -3.39
N GLY A 61 -27.63 -10.39 -3.04
CA GLY A 61 -28.45 -11.25 -2.19
C GLY A 61 -27.94 -11.35 -0.74
N PRO A 62 -28.41 -12.34 0.04
CA PRO A 62 -28.10 -12.45 1.45
C PRO A 62 -26.60 -12.71 1.70
N ARG A 63 -26.10 -12.13 2.79
CA ARG A 63 -24.74 -12.36 3.27
C ARG A 63 -24.59 -13.72 3.92
N ASN A 64 -23.41 -14.30 3.80
CA ASN A 64 -23.04 -15.49 4.57
C ASN A 64 -22.71 -15.08 6.03
N PRO A 65 -22.43 -16.02 6.95
CA PRO A 65 -22.09 -15.69 8.33
C PRO A 65 -20.92 -14.70 8.47
N PHE A 66 -19.86 -14.86 7.65
CA PHE A 66 -18.71 -13.95 7.65
C PHE A 66 -19.11 -12.54 7.23
N GLY A 67 -19.82 -12.41 6.10
CA GLY A 67 -20.25 -11.12 5.57
C GLY A 67 -21.18 -10.38 6.54
N THR A 68 -22.08 -11.10 7.22
CA THR A 68 -22.96 -10.53 8.26
C THR A 68 -22.15 -10.03 9.45
N ALA A 69 -21.17 -10.80 9.93
CA ALA A 69 -20.31 -10.35 11.02
C ALA A 69 -19.39 -9.20 10.62
N PHE A 70 -18.92 -9.18 9.37
CA PHE A 70 -18.10 -8.11 8.84
C PHE A 70 -18.88 -6.80 8.74
N GLU A 71 -20.14 -6.85 8.30
CA GLU A 71 -21.04 -5.70 8.33
C GLU A 71 -21.33 -5.24 9.77
N ALA A 72 -21.59 -6.17 10.69
CA ALA A 72 -21.81 -5.86 12.10
C ALA A 72 -20.59 -5.25 12.80
N ASN A 73 -19.38 -5.50 12.26
CA ASN A 73 -18.13 -4.89 12.71
C ASN A 73 -17.75 -3.64 11.89
N ASP A 74 -18.75 -2.94 11.34
CA ASP A 74 -18.59 -1.72 10.53
C ASP A 74 -17.65 -1.86 9.33
N HIS A 75 -17.49 -3.08 8.82
CA HIS A 75 -16.54 -3.43 7.76
C HIS A 75 -15.09 -3.05 8.11
N VAL A 76 -14.73 -3.14 9.40
CA VAL A 76 -13.38 -2.94 9.91
C VAL A 76 -12.77 -4.30 10.25
N ILE A 77 -11.49 -4.50 9.96
CA ILE A 77 -10.76 -5.73 10.29
C ILE A 77 -9.85 -5.41 11.48
N THR A 78 -10.29 -5.74 12.68
CA THR A 78 -9.50 -5.61 13.91
C THR A 78 -8.79 -6.93 14.24
N PRO A 79 -7.75 -6.93 15.10
CA PRO A 79 -7.12 -8.17 15.56
C PRO A 79 -8.11 -9.16 16.18
N GLU A 80 -9.09 -8.67 16.93
CA GLU A 80 -10.14 -9.48 17.57
C GLU A 80 -11.06 -10.10 16.52
N PHE A 81 -11.41 -9.34 15.47
CA PHE A 81 -12.20 -9.86 14.35
C PHE A 81 -11.44 -10.97 13.62
N ARG A 82 -10.13 -10.82 13.38
CA ARG A 82 -9.32 -11.88 12.76
C ARG A 82 -9.29 -13.15 13.61
N ALA A 83 -9.14 -12.99 14.92
CA ALA A 83 -9.15 -14.12 15.86
C ALA A 83 -10.49 -14.87 15.85
N ALA A 84 -11.60 -14.17 15.64
CA ALA A 84 -12.92 -14.78 15.53
C ALA A 84 -13.16 -15.55 14.20
N TRP A 85 -12.37 -15.26 13.16
CA TRP A 85 -12.52 -15.84 11.82
C TRP A 85 -11.22 -16.48 11.31
N PRO A 86 -10.65 -17.49 12.00
CA PRO A 86 -9.36 -18.09 11.65
C PRO A 86 -9.36 -18.78 10.28
N ASP A 87 -10.54 -19.13 9.76
CA ASP A 87 -10.69 -19.71 8.42
C ASP A 87 -10.54 -18.66 7.31
N HIS A 88 -10.71 -17.37 7.59
CA HIS A 88 -10.61 -16.29 6.60
C HIS A 88 -9.29 -15.52 6.68
N PHE A 89 -8.58 -15.67 7.80
CA PHE A 89 -7.32 -14.99 8.07
C PHE A 89 -6.19 -15.99 8.36
N LEU A 90 -4.96 -15.58 8.07
CA LEU A 90 -3.74 -16.30 8.39
C LEU A 90 -3.28 -15.94 9.81
N PRO A 91 -2.64 -16.87 10.54
CA PRO A 91 -2.16 -16.63 11.90
C PRO A 91 -1.00 -15.62 11.96
N SER A 92 -0.29 -15.46 10.85
CA SER A 92 0.76 -14.44 10.66
C SER A 92 0.50 -13.71 9.35
N ALA A 93 0.88 -12.44 9.26
CA ALA A 93 0.76 -11.68 8.02
C ALA A 93 1.48 -12.44 6.92
N ALA A 94 0.75 -12.82 5.87
CA ALA A 94 1.42 -13.19 4.65
C ALA A 94 2.04 -11.91 4.11
N ALA A 95 3.35 -11.92 3.88
CA ALA A 95 3.91 -11.08 2.83
C ALA A 95 3.22 -11.56 1.55
N ALA A 96 2.06 -10.99 1.24
CA ALA A 96 1.45 -11.17 -0.06
C ALA A 96 2.55 -10.77 -1.05
N PRO A 97 2.96 -11.64 -1.99
CA PRO A 97 3.70 -11.15 -3.12
C PRO A 97 2.74 -10.16 -3.78
N LEU A 98 2.97 -8.86 -3.57
CA LEU A 98 2.54 -7.85 -4.53
C LEU A 98 2.95 -8.43 -5.87
N ALA A 99 2.01 -8.80 -6.73
CA ALA A 99 2.27 -9.54 -7.96
C ALA A 99 3.59 -9.06 -8.57
N SER A 100 4.67 -9.81 -8.31
CA SER A 100 6.03 -9.35 -8.51
C SER A 100 6.34 -9.68 -9.95
N SER A 101 5.71 -8.95 -10.87
CA SER A 101 6.28 -8.74 -12.20
C SER A 101 7.43 -7.74 -12.14
N VAL A 102 7.67 -7.12 -10.99
CA VAL A 102 8.85 -6.33 -10.71
C VAL A 102 9.83 -7.25 -9.99
N GLY A 103 10.89 -7.63 -10.70
CA GLY A 103 11.95 -8.49 -10.19
C GLY A 103 12.58 -7.93 -8.93
N GLU A 104 13.38 -8.77 -8.27
CA GLU A 104 14.12 -8.45 -7.05
C GLU A 104 14.67 -7.02 -7.09
N VAL A 105 14.13 -6.15 -6.24
CA VAL A 105 14.55 -4.75 -6.15
C VAL A 105 15.66 -4.66 -5.11
N LYS A 106 16.89 -4.51 -5.56
CA LYS A 106 18.05 -4.29 -4.69
C LYS A 106 18.39 -2.80 -4.69
N ALA A 107 18.11 -2.12 -3.58
CA ALA A 107 18.45 -0.70 -3.42
C ALA A 107 19.87 -0.56 -2.83
N THR A 108 20.74 0.17 -3.53
CA THR A 108 22.06 0.57 -3.03
C THR A 108 22.05 2.08 -2.80
N PHE A 109 22.14 2.47 -1.53
CA PHE A 109 22.24 3.87 -1.13
C PHE A 109 23.68 4.34 -1.34
N LEU A 110 23.90 5.34 -2.20
CA LEU A 110 25.20 5.99 -2.31
C LEU A 110 25.36 7.00 -1.19
N ALA A 111 26.60 7.27 -0.79
CA ALA A 111 26.96 8.14 0.33
C ALA A 111 26.56 9.64 0.15
N SER A 112 25.93 10.01 -0.96
CA SER A 112 25.20 11.28 -1.07
C SER A 112 23.73 11.02 -0.74
N GLU A 113 23.25 11.56 0.38
CA GLU A 113 21.88 11.38 0.90
C GLU A 113 20.74 11.75 -0.08
N THR A 114 21.07 12.23 -1.28
CA THR A 114 20.14 12.67 -2.31
C THR A 114 20.01 11.73 -3.51
N GLU A 115 20.88 10.73 -3.64
CA GLU A 115 20.92 9.85 -4.81
C GLU A 115 20.89 8.37 -4.40
N THR A 116 19.83 7.66 -4.83
CA THR A 116 19.67 6.22 -4.59
C THR A 116 19.75 5.48 -5.91
N ILE A 117 20.61 4.46 -5.99
CA ILE A 117 20.62 3.55 -7.13
C ILE A 117 19.70 2.37 -6.79
N LEU A 118 18.71 2.14 -7.64
CA LEU A 118 17.79 1.02 -7.57
C LEU A 118 18.18 0.03 -8.67
N GLU A 119 18.44 -1.22 -8.30
CA GLU A 119 18.54 -2.33 -9.23
C GLU A 119 17.18 -3.02 -9.26
N ILE A 120 16.53 -3.04 -10.42
CA ILE A 120 15.22 -3.68 -10.61
C ILE A 120 15.35 -4.62 -11.81
N SER A 121 15.20 -5.93 -11.59
CA SER A 121 15.28 -6.93 -12.66
C SER A 121 16.59 -6.91 -13.48
N GLY A 122 17.71 -6.51 -12.86
CA GLY A 122 19.02 -6.40 -13.54
C GLY A 122 19.25 -5.08 -14.30
N GLU A 123 18.30 -4.13 -14.24
CA GLU A 123 18.49 -2.77 -14.75
C GLU A 123 18.75 -1.79 -13.60
N TYR A 124 19.64 -0.83 -13.82
CA TYR A 124 19.99 0.17 -12.81
C TYR A 124 19.26 1.48 -13.07
N PHE A 125 18.67 2.06 -12.02
CA PHE A 125 17.98 3.34 -12.06
C PHE A 125 18.55 4.26 -10.99
N ARG A 126 18.75 5.54 -11.33
CA ARG A 126 19.13 6.58 -10.38
C ARG A 126 17.88 7.37 -10.02
N LEU A 127 17.57 7.39 -8.73
CA LEU A 127 16.52 8.20 -8.14
C LEU A 127 17.15 9.46 -7.52
N ASN A 128 16.76 10.63 -8.02
CA ASN A 128 17.07 11.90 -7.36
C ASN A 128 15.91 12.29 -6.43
N GLY A 129 16.14 12.21 -5.12
CA GLY A 129 15.10 12.46 -4.11
C GLY A 129 14.56 13.89 -4.08
N LYS A 130 15.32 14.88 -4.57
CA LYS A 130 14.90 16.30 -4.58
C LYS A 130 13.97 16.63 -5.75
N GLN A 131 14.11 15.91 -6.86
CA GLN A 131 13.39 16.20 -8.10
C GLN A 131 12.32 15.15 -8.43
N ALA A 132 12.20 14.10 -7.60
CA ALA A 132 11.36 12.93 -7.88
C ALA A 132 11.58 12.38 -9.31
N LYS A 133 12.82 12.45 -9.80
CA LYS A 133 13.19 12.09 -11.17
C LYS A 133 13.92 10.75 -11.14
N LEU A 134 13.49 9.84 -12.01
CA LEU A 134 14.07 8.51 -12.21
C LEU A 134 14.78 8.48 -13.56
N GLU A 135 16.07 8.14 -13.57
CA GLU A 135 16.87 8.02 -14.79
C GLU A 135 17.44 6.60 -14.93
N LYS A 136 17.33 6.02 -16.12
CA LYS A 136 17.91 4.70 -16.41
C LYS A 136 19.41 4.85 -16.61
N LEU A 137 20.20 4.07 -15.87
CA LEU A 137 21.65 4.02 -15.98
C LEU A 137 22.06 2.81 -16.81
N ASP A 138 23.10 3.01 -17.61
CA ASP A 138 23.79 1.90 -18.25
C ASP A 138 24.62 1.12 -17.21
N SER A 139 24.82 -0.17 -17.47
CA SER A 139 25.49 -1.11 -16.56
C SER A 139 26.92 -0.67 -16.23
N GLN A 140 27.60 -0.04 -17.18
CA GLN A 140 28.96 0.49 -17.00
C GLN A 140 28.98 1.72 -16.08
N GLN A 141 27.94 2.56 -16.13
CA GLN A 141 27.81 3.75 -15.27
C GLN A 141 27.41 3.37 -13.85
N ALA A 142 26.53 2.38 -13.70
CA ALA A 142 26.16 1.82 -12.40
C ALA A 142 27.38 1.19 -11.69
N ALA A 143 28.16 0.39 -12.41
CA ALA A 143 29.39 -0.19 -11.86
C ALA A 143 30.38 0.89 -11.41
N GLN A 144 30.59 1.95 -12.18
CA GLN A 144 31.47 3.07 -11.81
C GLN A 144 31.01 3.81 -10.56
N LEU A 145 29.70 4.01 -10.38
CA LEU A 145 29.15 4.69 -9.21
C LEU A 145 29.17 3.81 -7.96
N ILE A 146 29.01 2.49 -8.12
CA ILE A 146 29.10 1.50 -7.02
C ILE A 146 30.57 1.26 -6.62
N SER A 147 31.49 1.26 -7.59
CA SER A 147 32.92 1.02 -7.35
C SER A 147 33.71 2.30 -7.04
N ALA A 148 33.11 3.47 -7.21
CA ALA A 148 33.73 4.72 -6.80
C ALA A 148 33.99 4.63 -5.29
N PRO A 149 35.26 4.71 -4.85
CA PRO A 149 35.53 4.98 -3.45
C PRO A 149 34.70 6.21 -3.07
N PRO A 150 34.17 6.32 -1.85
CA PRO A 150 33.57 7.58 -1.43
C PRO A 150 34.61 8.64 -1.76
N ALA A 151 34.30 9.51 -2.73
CA ALA A 151 35.11 10.66 -3.00
C ALA A 151 35.30 11.26 -1.62
N ALA A 152 36.54 11.31 -1.14
CA ALA A 152 36.85 11.83 0.18
C ALA A 152 36.09 13.14 0.24
N ALA A 153 34.95 13.11 0.94
CA ALA A 153 34.11 14.26 1.04
C ALA A 153 35.07 15.20 1.74
N GLY A 154 35.57 16.20 1.01
CA GLY A 154 36.08 17.39 1.64
C GLY A 154 34.99 17.70 2.63
N MET A 155 35.30 17.49 3.91
CA MET A 155 34.31 17.49 4.97
C MET A 155 33.43 18.70 4.66
N PRO A 156 32.11 18.55 4.46
CA PRO A 156 31.28 19.74 4.46
C PRO A 156 31.66 20.41 5.77
N GLU A 157 32.26 21.60 5.66
CA GLU A 157 32.61 22.41 6.80
C GLU A 157 31.30 22.50 7.55
N GLU A 158 31.20 21.71 8.62
CA GLU A 158 30.03 21.66 9.47
C GLU A 158 29.82 23.12 9.79
N PRO A 159 28.69 23.74 9.37
CA PRO A 159 28.48 25.13 9.64
C PRO A 159 28.58 25.21 11.15
N ARG A 160 29.69 25.77 11.65
CA ARG A 160 29.91 25.96 13.06
C ARG A 160 28.76 26.84 13.45
N LEU A 161 27.72 26.21 13.98
CA LEU A 161 26.63 26.90 14.63
C LEU A 161 27.36 27.88 15.55
N PRO A 162 27.07 29.19 15.46
CA PRO A 162 27.67 30.12 16.40
C PRO A 162 27.36 29.57 17.79
N LEU A 163 28.39 29.02 18.44
CA LEU A 163 28.34 28.35 19.75
C LEU A 163 28.19 29.39 20.87
N ARG A 164 27.54 30.50 20.52
CA ARG A 164 27.33 31.68 21.34
C ARG A 164 25.85 31.97 21.17
N GLU A 165 25.10 31.69 22.23
CA GLU A 165 23.64 31.88 22.38
C GLU A 165 22.74 30.65 22.12
N GLN A 166 23.21 29.43 22.40
CA GLN A 166 22.24 28.45 22.91
C GLN A 166 22.00 28.75 24.39
N PRO A 167 20.74 28.98 24.83
CA PRO A 167 20.46 29.01 26.25
C PRO A 167 20.83 27.64 26.82
N THR A 168 21.72 27.64 27.82
CA THR A 168 22.01 26.46 28.62
C THR A 168 20.69 26.03 29.26
N VAL A 169 20.02 25.04 28.68
CA VAL A 169 18.82 24.49 29.29
C VAL A 169 19.31 23.64 30.44
N ASP A 170 19.23 24.18 31.66
CA ASP A 170 19.44 23.42 32.88
C ASP A 170 18.54 22.17 32.83
N HIS A 171 19.15 20.99 32.80
CA HIS A 171 18.43 19.71 32.83
C HIS A 171 17.80 19.38 34.20
N TYR A 172 17.59 20.39 35.03
CA TYR A 172 16.92 20.23 36.31
C TYR A 172 15.42 20.52 36.16
N LEU A 173 14.63 19.47 36.37
CA LEU A 173 13.21 19.49 36.72
C LEU A 173 12.21 19.86 35.61
N VAL A 174 12.06 18.97 34.63
CA VAL A 174 10.71 18.66 34.12
C VAL A 174 10.32 17.28 34.62
N THR A 175 9.68 17.25 35.79
CA THR A 175 9.09 16.05 36.37
C THR A 175 7.86 15.66 35.55
N LEU A 176 8.03 14.85 34.51
CA LEU A 176 6.91 14.19 33.85
C LEU A 176 6.30 13.18 34.83
N PRO A 177 5.01 13.26 35.17
CA PRO A 177 4.40 12.43 36.22
C PRO A 177 3.99 11.06 35.67
N THR A 178 4.94 10.27 35.17
CA THR A 178 4.65 8.93 34.61
C THR A 178 5.42 7.79 35.27
N THR A 179 6.09 8.03 36.40
CA THR A 179 6.76 6.96 37.17
C THR A 179 6.22 6.88 38.59
N LEU A 180 5.07 6.22 38.75
CA LEU A 180 4.72 5.65 40.05
C LEU A 180 5.65 4.45 40.30
N PRO A 181 6.42 4.40 41.39
CA PRO A 181 7.28 3.27 41.68
C PRO A 181 6.42 2.06 42.10
N TYR A 182 6.41 1.02 41.29
CA TYR A 182 5.90 -0.29 41.71
C TYR A 182 6.89 -0.91 42.69
N GLY A 183 6.42 -1.20 43.91
CA GLY A 183 7.18 -1.96 44.89
C GLY A 183 7.46 -3.38 44.39
N ARG A 184 8.71 -3.83 44.52
CA ARG A 184 9.15 -5.17 44.11
C ARG A 184 8.32 -6.22 44.88
N GLY A 185 7.42 -6.91 44.19
CA GLY A 185 6.52 -7.94 44.77
C GLY A 185 5.02 -7.68 44.63
N ALA A 186 4.58 -6.55 44.08
CA ALA A 186 3.16 -6.30 43.84
C ALA A 186 2.69 -6.87 42.50
N CYS A 187 1.84 -7.91 42.52
CA CYS A 187 1.12 -8.38 41.34
C CYS A 187 0.07 -7.34 40.93
N SER A 188 0.17 -6.80 39.72
CA SER A 188 -0.90 -6.02 39.09
C SER A 188 -2.09 -6.94 38.81
N ARG A 189 -3.20 -6.73 39.52
CA ARG A 189 -4.49 -7.32 39.19
C ARG A 189 -5.53 -6.20 39.17
N ARG A 190 -5.79 -5.65 37.99
CA ARG A 190 -7.12 -5.32 37.44
C ARG A 190 -6.98 -4.64 36.09
#